data_AF-A0A081LCY2-F1
#
_entry.id   AF-A0A081LCY2-F1
#
_cell.length_a   1.000
_cell.length_b   1.000
_cell.length_c   1.000
_cell.angle_alpha   90.00
_cell.angle_beta   90.00
_cell.angle_gamma   90.00
#
_symmetry.space_group_name_H-M   'P 1'
#
loop_
_entity.id
_entity.type
_entity.pdbx_description
1 polymer ?
#
loop_
_entity_poly.entity_id
_entity_poly.type
_entity_poly.pdbx_seq_one_letter_code
_entity_poly.pdbx_strand_id
1 'polypeptide(L)' 'MNRMFRVLGFWTGIFAVMFYLGHMKDASLLFFGQTVLFVFLSYLNLSERMYIYIFGAYLTIFFAGFTYYSIFIMVPGTGH' A
#
# COMPACT_ATOMS: atom_id res chain seq x y z
N MET A 1 16.53 -9.31 3.08
CA MET A 1 15.11 -8.87 3.21
C MET A 1 14.15 -9.26 2.07
N ASN A 2 14.57 -9.89 0.96
CA ASN A 2 13.72 -10.11 -0.22
C ASN A 2 12.50 -11.02 0.04
N ARG A 3 12.58 -11.97 0.99
CA ARG A 3 11.41 -12.76 1.39
C ARG A 3 10.34 -11.91 2.10
N MET A 4 10.75 -10.86 2.81
CA MET A 4 9.85 -10.00 3.57
C MET A 4 8.98 -9.14 2.64
N PHE A 5 9.56 -8.61 1.57
CA PHE A 5 8.81 -7.89 0.53
C PHE A 5 7.82 -8.80 -0.22
N ARG A 6 8.12 -10.10 -0.40
CA ARG A 6 7.13 -11.09 -0.91
C ARG A 6 5.98 -11.32 0.05
N VAL A 7 6.25 -11.39 1.35
CA VAL A 7 5.20 -11.53 2.37
C VAL A 7 4.31 -10.29 2.38
N LEU A 8 4.89 -9.08 2.29
CA LEU A 8 4.12 -7.83 2.16
C LEU A 8 3.28 -7.78 0.88
N GLY A 9 3.87 -8.16 -0.26
CA GLY A 9 3.16 -8.29 -1.54
C GLY A 9 2.02 -9.31 -1.49
N PHE A 10 2.24 -10.46 -0.86
CA PHE A 10 1.21 -11.48 -0.66
C PHE A 10 0.01 -10.95 0.14
N TRP A 11 0.26 -10.30 1.28
CA TRP A 11 -0.81 -9.75 2.12
C TRP A 11 -1.55 -8.60 1.44
N THR A 12 -0.84 -7.67 0.79
CA THR A 12 -1.47 -6.60 0.02
C THR A 12 -2.32 -7.14 -1.14
N GLY A 13 -1.92 -8.25 -1.75
CA GLY A 13 -2.69 -8.93 -2.79
C GLY A 13 -3.98 -9.55 -2.25
N ILE A 14 -3.92 -10.19 -1.09
CA ILE A 14 -5.13 -10.70 -0.42
C ILE A 14 -6.09 -9.56 -0.11
N PHE A 15 -5.59 -8.43 0.41
CA PHE A 15 -6.43 -7.26 0.67
C PHE A 15 -7.04 -6.68 -0.60
N ALA A 16 -6.29 -6.62 -1.70
CA ALA A 16 -6.82 -6.18 -2.98
C ALA A 16 -8.00 -7.05 -3.45
N VAL A 17 -7.90 -8.37 -3.31
CA VAL A 17 -8.97 -9.32 -3.64
C VAL A 17 -10.16 -9.17 -2.68
N MET A 18 -9.90 -9.03 -1.38
CA MET A 18 -10.95 -8.81 -0.37
C MET A 18 -11.72 -7.50 -0.62
N PHE A 19 -11.04 -6.40 -0.94
CA PHE A 19 -11.69 -5.12 -1.27
C PHE A 19 -12.45 -5.17 -2.59
N TYR A 20 -11.97 -5.95 -3.57
CA TYR A 20 -12.70 -6.18 -4.82
C TYR A 20 -14.03 -6.90 -4.55
N LEU A 21 -13.98 -7.97 -3.75
CA LEU A 21 -15.16 -8.71 -3.30
C LEU A 21 -16.09 -7.87 -2.41
N GLY A 22 -15.51 -6.97 -1.61
CA GLY A 22 -16.24 -6.01 -0.78
C GLY A 22 -16.85 -4.83 -1.54
N HIS A 23 -16.89 -4.86 -2.88
CA HIS A 23 -17.38 -3.79 -3.75
C HIS A 23 -16.65 -2.44 -3.62
N MET A 24 -15.51 -2.38 -2.92
CA MET A 24 -14.68 -1.18 -2.76
C MET A 24 -13.62 -1.11 -3.86
N LYS A 25 -14.06 -0.81 -5.09
CA LYS A 25 -13.20 -0.85 -6.29
C LYS A 25 -11.99 0.08 -6.20
N ASP A 26 -12.17 1.30 -5.69
CA ASP A 26 -11.08 2.28 -5.59
C ASP A 26 -10.00 1.82 -4.60
N ALA A 27 -10.41 1.28 -3.45
CA ALA A 27 -9.49 0.71 -2.47
C ALA A 27 -8.79 -0.55 -3.03
N SER A 28 -9.53 -1.41 -3.74
CA SER A 28 -8.98 -2.60 -4.37
C SER A 28 -7.86 -2.27 -5.36
N LEU A 29 -8.07 -1.26 -6.22
CA LEU A 29 -7.06 -0.79 -7.19
C LEU A 29 -5.80 -0.25 -6.50
N LEU A 30 -5.95 0.51 -5.42
CA LEU A 30 -4.82 1.02 -4.65
C LEU A 30 -3.99 -0.12 -4.03
N PHE A 31 -4.64 -1.08 -3.39
CA PHE A 31 -3.94 -2.24 -2.79
C PHE A 31 -3.34 -3.17 -3.85
N PHE A 32 -3.97 -3.28 -5.02
CA PHE A 32 -3.41 -4.03 -6.14
C PHE A 32 -2.14 -3.34 -6.68
N GLY A 33 -2.15 -2.02 -6.85
CA GLY A 33 -0.97 -1.26 -7.24
C GLY A 33 0.20 -1.42 -6.26
N GLN A 34 -0.09 -1.37 -4.96
CA GLN A 34 0.92 -1.63 -3.91
C GLN A 34 1.48 -3.05 -3.97
N THR A 35 0.62 -4.04 -4.24
CA THR A 35 1.03 -5.44 -4.41
C THR A 35 2.03 -5.59 -5.54
N VAL A 36 1.74 -5.01 -6.70
CA VAL A 36 2.64 -5.05 -7.86
C VAL A 36 3.98 -4.41 -7.52
N LEU A 37 3.98 -3.28 -6.82
CA LEU A 37 5.19 -2.57 -6.39
C LEU A 37 6.06 -3.43 -5.45
N PHE A 38 5.46 -4.05 -4.42
CA PHE A 38 6.20 -4.88 -3.46
C PHE A 38 6.71 -6.19 -4.07
N VAL A 39 5.92 -6.81 -4.94
CA VAL A 39 6.32 -8.03 -5.67
C VAL A 39 7.45 -7.69 -6.65
N PHE A 40 7.33 -6.62 -7.42
CA PHE A 40 8.36 -6.19 -8.36
C PHE A 40 9.69 -5.86 -7.67
N LEU A 41 9.64 -5.04 -6.62
CA LEU A 41 10.82 -4.69 -5.84
C LEU A 41 11.48 -5.90 -5.19
N SER A 42 10.70 -6.92 -4.79
CA SER A 42 11.26 -8.15 -4.25
C SER A 42 12.17 -8.90 -5.22
N TYR A 43 11.95 -8.79 -6.53
CA TYR A 43 12.75 -9.51 -7.52
C TYR A 43 14.07 -8.81 -7.85
N LEU A 44 14.22 -7.53 -7.50
CA LEU A 44 15.42 -6.73 -7.80
C LEU A 44 16.63 -7.04 -6.90
N ASN A 45 16.52 -8.00 -5.97
CA ASN A 45 17.59 -8.45 -5.09
C ASN A 45 18.45 -7.31 -4.48
N LEU A 46 17.81 -6.21 -4.06
CA LEU A 46 18.49 -5.04 -3.50
C LEU A 46 19.21 -5.34 -2.17
N SER A 47 20.16 -4.47 -1.81
CA SER A 47 20.81 -4.55 -0.49
C SER A 47 19.79 -4.30 0.63
N GLU A 48 20.02 -4.89 1.80
CA GLU A 48 19.04 -4.85 2.89
C GLU A 48 18.76 -3.43 3.39
N ARG A 49 19.78 -2.56 3.42
CA ARG A 49 19.62 -1.15 3.76
C ARG A 49 18.70 -0.42 2.78
N MET A 50 18.79 -0.74 1.49
CA MET A 50 17.96 -0.11 0.47
C MET A 50 16.50 -0.52 0.60
N TYR A 51 16.22 -1.77 0.95
CA TYR A 51 14.85 -2.20 1.26
C TYR A 51 14.23 -1.44 2.43
N ILE A 52 15.01 -1.16 3.50
CA ILE A 52 14.53 -0.38 4.64
C ILE A 52 14.24 1.07 4.24
N TYR A 53 15.09 1.69 3.42
CA TYR A 53 14.86 3.05 2.94
C TYR A 53 13.62 3.16 2.05
N ILE A 54 13.41 2.22 1.12
CA ILE A 54 12.18 2.18 0.31
C ILE A 54 10.96 1.97 1.20
N PHE A 55 11.04 1.07 2.17
CA PHE A 55 9.93 0.81 3.09
C PHE A 55 9.60 2.03 3.95
N GLY A 56 10.63 2.72 4.47
CA GLY A 56 10.46 3.95 5.23
C GLY A 56 9.83 5.07 4.39
N ALA A 57 10.33 5.30 3.17
CA ALA A 57 9.76 6.27 2.25
C ALA A 57 8.30 5.95 1.90
N TYR A 58 8.00 4.68 1.65
CA TYR A 58 6.63 4.20 1.42
C TYR A 58 5.72 4.52 2.61
N LEU A 59 6.15 4.23 3.83
CA LEU A 59 5.37 4.54 5.04
C LEU A 59 5.14 6.04 5.21
N THR A 60 6.15 6.88 4.95
CA THR A 60 5.99 8.33 5.04
C THR A 60 4.97 8.85 4.03
N ILE A 61 5.05 8.41 2.78
CA ILE A 61 4.09 8.81 1.73
C ILE A 61 2.69 8.31 2.06
N PHE A 62 2.57 7.04 2.47
CA PHE A 62 1.28 6.45 2.85
C PHE A 62 0.67 7.18 4.04
N PHE A 63 1.46 7.49 5.06
CA PHE A 63 1.01 8.22 6.24
C PHE A 63 0.57 9.63 5.87
N ALA A 64 1.36 10.38 5.11
CA ALA A 64 1.00 11.73 4.67
C ALA A 64 -0.27 11.71 3.80
N GLY A 65 -0.38 10.78 2.86
CA GLY A 65 -1.57 10.61 2.02
C GLY A 65 -2.81 10.21 2.82
N PHE A 66 -2.66 9.31 3.80
CA PHE A 66 -3.75 8.90 4.68
C PHE A 66 -4.19 10.02 5.63
N THR A 67 -3.25 10.80 6.17
CA THR A 67 -3.55 12.00 6.97
C THR A 67 -4.28 13.04 6.12
N TYR A 68 -3.86 13.27 4.88
CA TYR A 68 -4.57 14.16 3.98
C TYR A 68 -6.00 13.66 3.68
N TYR A 69 -6.14 12.37 3.34
CA TYR A 69 -7.43 11.76 3.05
C TYR A 69 -8.37 11.84 4.27
N SER A 70 -7.90 11.49 5.46
CA SER A 70 -8.74 11.48 6.67
C SER A 70 -9.11 12.89 7.16
N ILE A 71 -8.24 13.88 7.01
CA ILE A 71 -8.51 15.25 7.46
C ILE A 71 -9.37 16.04 6.45
N PHE A 72 -9.11 15.89 5.15
CA PHE A 72 -9.70 16.77 4.13
C PHE A 72 -10.77 16.11 3.26
N ILE A 73 -10.68 14.79 3.03
CA ILE A 73 -11.64 14.06 2.18
C ILE A 73 -12.69 13.37 3.04
N MET A 74 -12.28 12.84 4.19
CA MET A 74 -13.15 12.16 5.16
C MET A 74 -13.69 13.12 6.23
N VAL A 75 -13.97 14.38 5.86
CA VAL A 75 -14.52 15.38 6.79
C VAL A 75 -15.89 14.92 7.28
N PRO A 76 -16.07 14.60 8.58
CA PRO A 76 -17.38 14.33 9.15
C PRO A 76 -18.08 15.69 9.30
N GLY A 77 -18.91 16.08 8.33
CA GLY A 77 -19.71 17.31 8.41
C GLY A 77 -19.89 18.15 7.14
N THR A 78 -19.40 17.71 5.98
CA THR A 78 -19.63 18.39 4.68
C THR A 78 -20.49 17.56 3.71
N GLY A 79 -21.37 16.72 4.25
CA GLY A 79 -22.55 16.25 3.53
C GLY A 79 -23.69 17.22 3.80
N HIS A 80 -24.22 17.85 2.75
CA HIS A 80 -25.59 18.38 2.78
C HIS A 80 -26.58 17.26 3.12
#